data_AF-A0A399YCT8-F1
#
_entry.id   AF-A0A399YCT8-F1
#
_cell.length_a   1.000
_cell.length_b   1.000
_cell.length_c   1.000
_cell.angle_alpha   90.00
_cell.angle_beta   90.00
_cell.angle_gamma   90.00
#
_symmetry.space_group_name_H-M   'P 1'
#
loop_
_entity.id
_entity.type
_entity.pdbx_description
1 polymer ?
#
loop_
_entity_poly.entity_id
_entity_poly.type
_entity_poly.pdbx_seq_one_letter_code
_entity_poly.pdbx_strand_id
1 'polypeptide(L)'
;FLFFSGMAWARDRRAQVAAILLVLALMVGWVAWGYAFGSGIEQAQARFSADLPERVGLFGVPVAFGLFMLLNNGLFFGGSIVLGQLAWNGARRTGQVVDQARTIEAQSGRLRDQAVVAERIRIARELHDVVAHHVSVMGVQAGAARKVMDRDPEAARTALSAVERNAREAVGQMRDLLGTLRSEEPDEEDGMPSAEVDRAPQPSLEDLPALATGASTPTCRVEVTVVESSPGAAARVAPPVQLSAYRIVQEAVANVHRHSTARRAQVVVRVDEEDGRLEVEVVDDGSARPGTSGTGLGLRGMRERAQHLGGGVEAGPRQGLPGWRVRVWFPLEGRSQAGDEPPVGATMAR
;
A
#
# COMPACT_ATOMS: atom_id res chain seq x y z
N PHE A 1 39.86 -27.80 9.31
CA PHE A 1 38.47 -27.65 9.78
C PHE A 1 38.36 -27.06 11.19
N LEU A 2 39.03 -27.60 12.22
CA LEU A 2 38.99 -27.05 13.59
C LEU A 2 39.49 -25.59 13.71
N PHE A 3 40.54 -25.21 12.97
CA PHE A 3 41.05 -23.83 12.94
C PHE A 3 40.07 -22.80 12.37
N PHE A 4 39.33 -23.18 11.33
CA PHE A 4 38.33 -22.31 10.71
C PHE A 4 37.17 -22.04 11.68
N SER A 5 36.68 -23.09 12.37
CA SER A 5 35.58 -22.97 13.34
C SER A 5 35.95 -22.11 14.55
N GLY A 6 37.16 -22.27 15.10
CA GLY A 6 37.64 -21.49 16.25
C GLY A 6 37.84 -20.00 15.94
N MET A 7 38.29 -19.67 14.73
CA MET A 7 38.45 -18.29 14.29
C MET A 7 37.14 -17.60 13.93
N ALA A 8 36.18 -18.34 13.35
CA ALA A 8 34.89 -17.81 12.94
C ALA A 8 33.95 -17.49 14.12
N TRP A 9 34.28 -17.89 15.36
CA TRP A 9 33.41 -17.71 16.54
C TRP A 9 34.10 -17.07 17.76
N ALA A 10 35.37 -16.64 17.64
CA ALA A 10 36.08 -15.99 18.74
C ALA A 10 35.47 -14.63 19.08
N ARG A 11 34.94 -14.52 20.32
CA ARG A 11 34.29 -13.32 20.86
C ARG A 11 35.27 -12.18 21.17
N ASP A 12 36.54 -12.50 21.39
CA ASP A 12 37.62 -11.55 21.73
C ASP A 12 38.69 -11.51 20.63
N ARG A 13 38.87 -10.30 20.06
CA ARG A 13 39.83 -10.04 18.97
C ARG A 13 41.28 -10.22 19.41
N ARG A 14 41.59 -10.00 20.70
CA ARG A 14 42.93 -10.21 21.25
C ARG A 14 43.26 -11.70 21.34
N ALA A 15 42.30 -12.51 21.77
CA ALA A 15 42.43 -13.97 21.80
C ALA A 15 42.57 -14.56 20.39
N GLN A 16 41.83 -14.02 19.41
CA GLN A 16 41.94 -14.42 18.01
C GLN A 16 43.34 -14.13 17.43
N VAL A 17 43.87 -12.92 17.66
CA VAL A 17 45.23 -12.55 17.22
C VAL A 17 46.28 -13.41 17.93
N ALA A 18 46.13 -13.65 19.24
CA ALA A 18 47.03 -14.53 19.97
C ALA A 18 47.01 -15.96 19.43
N ALA A 19 45.84 -16.50 19.08
CA ALA A 19 45.71 -17.82 18.46
C ALA A 19 46.37 -17.88 17.08
N ILE A 20 46.19 -16.87 16.23
CA ILE A 20 46.87 -16.77 14.92
C ILE A 20 48.39 -16.77 15.12
N LEU A 21 48.90 -15.93 16.04
CA LEU A 21 50.32 -15.84 16.32
C LEU A 21 50.89 -17.16 16.88
N LEU A 22 50.14 -17.84 17.74
CA LEU A 22 50.52 -19.15 18.27
C LEU A 22 50.62 -20.21 17.17
N VAL A 23 49.67 -20.23 16.23
CA VAL A 23 49.68 -21.17 15.09
C VAL A 23 50.87 -20.91 14.18
N LEU A 24 51.12 -19.63 13.85
CA LEU A 24 52.27 -19.24 13.05
C LEU A 24 53.57 -19.62 13.75
N ALA A 25 53.68 -19.40 15.07
CA ALA A 25 54.86 -19.78 15.85
C ALA A 25 55.08 -21.29 15.90
N LEU A 26 54.03 -22.09 16.13
CA LEU A 26 54.09 -23.55 16.11
C LEU A 26 54.45 -24.09 14.72
N MET A 27 53.94 -23.48 13.66
CA MET A 27 54.28 -23.83 12.27
C MET A 27 55.75 -23.56 11.97
N VAL A 28 56.25 -22.37 12.31
CA VAL A 28 57.67 -22.02 12.14
C VAL A 28 58.55 -22.97 12.95
N GLY A 29 58.16 -23.27 14.20
CA GLY A 29 58.84 -24.23 15.06
C GLY A 29 58.87 -25.65 14.48
N TRP A 30 57.77 -26.14 13.93
CA TRP A 30 57.67 -27.46 13.30
C TRP A 30 58.55 -27.57 12.05
N VAL A 31 58.53 -26.54 11.18
CA VAL A 31 59.39 -26.50 9.99
C VAL A 31 60.87 -26.45 10.38
N ALA A 32 61.23 -25.61 11.36
CA ALA A 32 62.59 -25.52 11.88
C ALA A 32 63.06 -26.85 12.51
N TRP A 33 62.18 -27.51 13.27
CA TRP A 33 62.46 -28.84 13.85
C TRP A 33 62.66 -29.89 12.77
N GLY A 34 61.78 -29.95 11.77
CA GLY A 34 61.90 -30.87 10.64
C GLY A 34 63.20 -30.68 9.85
N TYR A 35 63.68 -29.44 9.75
CA TYR A 35 64.95 -29.11 9.11
C TYR A 35 66.17 -29.44 9.98
N ALA A 36 66.08 -29.21 11.30
CA ALA A 36 67.20 -29.39 12.22
C ALA A 36 67.41 -30.86 12.66
N PHE A 37 66.35 -31.65 12.75
CA PHE A 37 66.38 -32.99 13.37
C PHE A 37 65.79 -34.12 12.51
N GLY A 38 65.25 -33.81 11.32
CA GLY A 38 64.59 -34.82 10.48
C GLY A 38 65.54 -35.58 9.56
N SER A 39 65.62 -36.91 9.71
CA SER A 39 66.10 -37.83 8.65
C SER A 39 65.28 -37.75 7.35
N GLY A 40 64.21 -36.95 7.35
CA GLY A 40 63.34 -36.68 6.20
C GLY A 40 64.02 -35.90 5.08
N ILE A 41 65.03 -35.05 5.35
CA ILE A 41 65.78 -34.40 4.27
C ILE A 41 66.65 -35.44 3.55
N GLU A 42 67.36 -36.29 4.29
CA GLU A 42 68.18 -37.38 3.72
C GLU A 42 67.31 -38.43 3.00
N GLN A 43 66.14 -38.80 3.53
CA GLN A 43 65.21 -39.74 2.88
C GLN A 43 64.45 -39.14 1.70
N ALA A 44 64.07 -37.86 1.76
CA ALA A 44 63.47 -37.16 0.62
C ALA A 44 64.51 -36.91 -0.47
N GLN A 45 65.78 -36.61 -0.12
CA GLN A 45 66.91 -36.66 -1.05
C GLN A 45 66.99 -38.04 -1.67
N ALA A 46 67.18 -39.12 -0.90
CA ALA A 46 67.31 -40.46 -1.45
C ALA A 46 66.13 -40.89 -2.36
N ARG A 47 64.91 -40.41 -2.10
CA ARG A 47 63.71 -40.75 -2.88
C ARG A 47 63.44 -39.86 -4.09
N PHE A 48 63.90 -38.62 -4.10
CA PHE A 48 63.73 -37.69 -5.24
C PHE A 48 65.02 -37.47 -6.05
N SER A 49 66.20 -37.61 -5.45
CA SER A 49 67.51 -37.30 -6.04
C SER A 49 68.18 -38.47 -6.76
N ALA A 50 67.57 -39.65 -6.82
CA ALA A 50 68.17 -40.77 -7.55
C ALA A 50 68.33 -40.47 -9.05
N ASP A 51 67.45 -39.62 -9.62
CA ASP A 51 67.44 -39.25 -11.05
C ASP A 51 67.35 -37.73 -11.31
N LEU A 52 67.43 -36.88 -10.27
CA LEU A 52 67.35 -35.42 -10.42
C LEU A 52 68.73 -34.76 -10.32
N PRO A 53 69.06 -33.76 -11.17
CA PRO A 53 70.32 -33.03 -11.07
C PRO A 53 70.44 -32.31 -9.70
N GLU A 54 71.67 -32.23 -9.15
CA GLU A 54 71.96 -31.62 -7.83
C GLU A 54 71.42 -30.18 -7.68
N ARG A 55 71.14 -29.50 -8.79
CA ARG A 55 70.47 -28.20 -8.85
C ARG A 55 69.37 -28.23 -9.90
N VAL A 56 68.16 -27.87 -9.49
CA VAL A 56 67.05 -27.53 -10.38
C VAL A 56 66.79 -26.04 -10.21
N GLY A 57 67.32 -25.21 -11.12
CA GLY A 57 67.19 -23.75 -11.08
C GLY A 57 68.15 -23.03 -10.11
N LEU A 58 67.69 -21.94 -9.50
CA LEU A 58 68.51 -21.01 -8.69
C LEU A 58 68.96 -21.55 -7.32
N PHE A 59 68.33 -22.60 -6.79
CA PHE A 59 68.58 -23.13 -5.45
C PHE A 59 68.90 -24.63 -5.48
N GLY A 60 69.64 -25.13 -4.50
CA GLY A 60 69.83 -26.57 -4.30
C GLY A 60 68.53 -27.25 -3.87
N VAL A 61 68.36 -28.53 -4.20
CA VAL A 61 67.12 -29.30 -3.95
C VAL A 61 66.60 -29.19 -2.49
N PRO A 62 67.43 -29.29 -1.43
CA PRO A 62 66.94 -29.14 -0.05
C PRO A 62 66.39 -27.74 0.27
N VAL A 63 67.05 -26.71 -0.29
CA VAL A 63 66.63 -25.31 -0.12
C VAL A 63 65.33 -25.06 -0.87
N ALA A 64 65.22 -25.54 -2.11
CA ALA A 64 63.99 -25.45 -2.90
C ALA A 64 62.81 -26.16 -2.22
N PHE A 65 63.02 -27.34 -1.64
CA PHE A 65 61.99 -28.08 -0.89
C PHE A 65 61.54 -27.33 0.38
N GLY A 66 62.48 -26.76 1.14
CA GLY A 66 62.16 -25.93 2.31
C GLY A 66 61.35 -24.68 1.95
N LEU A 67 61.74 -23.98 0.87
CA LEU A 67 61.00 -22.83 0.34
C LEU A 67 59.60 -23.23 -0.12
N PHE A 68 59.46 -24.37 -0.82
CA PHE A 68 58.17 -24.90 -1.23
C PHE A 68 57.27 -25.22 -0.02
N MET A 69 57.80 -25.88 1.02
CA MET A 69 57.04 -26.15 2.24
C MET A 69 56.62 -24.86 2.95
N LEU A 70 57.50 -23.86 3.06
CA LEU A 70 57.17 -22.56 3.66
C LEU A 70 56.07 -21.84 2.88
N LEU A 71 56.18 -21.81 1.54
CA LEU A 71 55.18 -21.21 0.67
C LEU A 71 53.83 -21.92 0.82
N ASN A 72 53.81 -23.25 0.72
CA ASN A 72 52.60 -24.05 0.79
C ASN A 72 51.90 -23.91 2.16
N ASN A 73 52.66 -23.94 3.26
CA ASN A 73 52.11 -23.72 4.60
C ASN A 73 51.59 -22.28 4.75
N GLY A 74 52.37 -21.27 4.33
CA GLY A 74 51.94 -19.87 4.37
C GLY A 74 50.63 -19.65 3.61
N LEU A 75 50.48 -20.27 2.43
CA LEU A 75 49.26 -20.22 1.63
C LEU A 75 48.09 -20.94 2.33
N PHE A 76 48.32 -22.13 2.89
CA PHE A 76 47.28 -22.91 3.56
C PHE A 76 46.75 -22.22 4.83
N PHE A 77 47.66 -21.80 5.72
CA PHE A 77 47.28 -21.14 6.98
C PHE A 77 46.82 -19.70 6.75
N GLY A 78 47.52 -18.93 5.92
CA GLY A 78 47.12 -17.57 5.56
C GLY A 78 45.76 -17.53 4.87
N GLY A 79 45.54 -18.44 3.90
CA GLY A 79 44.23 -18.59 3.24
C GLY A 79 43.12 -18.96 4.22
N SER A 80 43.37 -19.91 5.12
CA SER A 80 42.42 -20.28 6.18
C SER A 80 42.08 -19.11 7.11
N ILE A 81 43.06 -18.28 7.44
CA ILE A 81 42.89 -17.09 8.28
C ILE A 81 42.00 -16.06 7.59
N VAL A 82 42.31 -15.74 6.33
CA VAL A 82 41.55 -14.76 5.55
C VAL A 82 40.11 -15.23 5.34
N LEU A 83 39.90 -16.49 4.97
CA LEU A 83 38.57 -17.06 4.77
C LEU A 83 37.75 -17.06 6.08
N GLY A 84 38.37 -17.40 7.21
CA GLY A 84 37.71 -17.32 8.52
C GLY A 84 37.30 -15.89 8.88
N GLN A 85 38.18 -14.91 8.62
CA GLN A 85 37.89 -13.49 8.87
C GLN A 85 36.75 -12.97 7.99
N LEU A 86 36.72 -13.34 6.71
CA LEU A 86 35.65 -12.98 5.78
C LEU A 86 34.32 -13.60 6.21
N ALA A 87 34.31 -14.87 6.59
CA ALA A 87 33.11 -15.55 7.08
C ALA A 87 32.57 -14.90 8.36
N TRP A 88 33.44 -14.57 9.34
CA TRP A 88 33.03 -13.89 10.57
C TRP A 88 32.48 -12.48 10.31
N ASN A 89 33.17 -11.69 9.47
CA ASN A 89 32.70 -10.36 9.07
C ASN A 89 31.35 -10.44 8.36
N GLY A 90 31.16 -11.43 7.48
CA GLY A 90 29.89 -11.70 6.80
C GLY A 90 28.79 -12.03 7.79
N ALA A 91 29.01 -13.01 8.67
CA ALA A 91 28.04 -13.40 9.70
C ALA A 91 27.65 -12.24 10.62
N ARG A 92 28.63 -11.41 11.02
CA ARG A 92 28.38 -10.23 11.85
C ARG A 92 27.53 -9.17 11.13
N ARG A 93 27.80 -8.90 9.85
CA ARG A 93 27.01 -7.97 9.03
C ARG A 93 25.57 -8.48 8.88
N THR A 94 25.40 -9.77 8.58
CA THR A 94 24.06 -10.37 8.48
C THR A 94 23.31 -10.29 9.81
N GLY A 95 23.98 -10.55 10.93
CA GLY A 95 23.39 -10.39 12.26
C GLY A 95 22.92 -8.94 12.53
N GLN A 96 23.75 -7.96 12.20
CA GLN A 96 23.39 -6.54 12.34
C GLN A 96 22.17 -6.16 11.47
N VAL A 97 22.10 -6.65 10.24
CA VAL A 97 20.95 -6.40 9.35
C VAL A 97 19.67 -7.03 9.91
N VAL A 98 19.75 -8.26 10.45
CA VAL A 98 18.60 -8.93 11.07
C VAL A 98 18.12 -8.17 12.31
N ASP A 99 19.04 -7.72 13.17
CA ASP A 99 18.68 -6.95 14.37
C ASP A 99 18.09 -5.58 14.02
N GLN A 100 18.61 -4.91 12.99
CA GLN A 100 18.03 -3.68 12.45
C GLN A 100 16.63 -3.91 11.87
N ALA A 101 16.44 -4.98 11.09
CA ALA A 101 15.14 -5.32 10.53
C ALA A 101 14.10 -5.54 11.63
N ARG A 102 14.44 -6.30 12.69
CA ARG A 102 13.57 -6.49 13.87
C ARG A 102 13.22 -5.17 14.56
N THR A 103 14.18 -4.26 14.66
CA THR A 103 13.97 -2.94 15.28
C THR A 103 13.02 -2.09 14.43
N ILE A 104 13.22 -2.07 13.11
CA ILE A 104 12.37 -1.35 12.16
C ILE A 104 10.94 -1.91 12.20
N GLU A 105 10.78 -3.23 12.22
CA GLU A 105 9.48 -3.90 12.31
C GLU A 105 8.75 -3.51 13.60
N ALA A 106 9.43 -3.57 14.75
CA ALA A 106 8.87 -3.15 16.04
C ALA A 106 8.50 -1.66 16.07
N GLN A 107 9.32 -0.79 15.46
CA GLN A 107 9.02 0.63 15.36
C GLN A 107 7.85 0.91 14.40
N SER A 108 7.79 0.21 13.27
CA SER A 108 6.69 0.32 12.32
C SER A 108 5.37 -0.10 12.94
N GLY A 109 5.34 -1.15 13.77
CA GLY A 109 4.15 -1.55 14.52
C GLY A 109 3.64 -0.42 15.43
N ARG A 110 4.54 0.14 16.25
CA ARG A 110 4.19 1.26 17.16
C ARG A 110 3.69 2.50 16.41
N LEU A 111 4.30 2.84 15.28
CA LEU A 111 3.87 3.98 14.46
C LEU A 111 2.49 3.74 13.86
N ARG A 112 2.17 2.51 13.43
CA ARG A 112 0.83 2.13 12.96
C ARG A 112 -0.20 2.30 14.07
N ASP A 113 0.07 1.77 15.27
CA ASP A 113 -0.84 1.88 16.41
C ASP A 113 -1.08 3.35 16.80
N GLN A 114 -0.01 4.15 16.82
CA GLN A 114 -0.10 5.59 17.09
C GLN A 114 -0.89 6.33 16.01
N ALA A 115 -0.72 5.97 14.74
CA ALA A 115 -1.48 6.55 13.65
C ALA A 115 -2.98 6.24 13.78
N VAL A 116 -3.35 5.01 14.15
CA VAL A 116 -4.75 4.62 14.39
C VAL A 116 -5.35 5.40 15.57
N VAL A 117 -4.62 5.59 16.66
CA VAL A 117 -5.11 6.38 17.80
C VAL A 117 -5.26 7.85 17.42
N ALA A 118 -4.31 8.43 16.68
CA ALA A 118 -4.38 9.80 16.20
C ALA A 118 -5.57 10.01 15.25
N GLU A 119 -5.85 9.03 14.40
CA GLU A 119 -6.99 8.98 13.51
C GLU A 119 -8.31 9.00 14.28
N ARG A 120 -8.47 8.09 15.24
CA ARG A 120 -9.66 8.01 16.11
C ARG A 120 -9.94 9.32 16.84
N ILE A 121 -8.90 9.97 17.34
CA ILE A 121 -9.02 11.27 18.01
C ILE A 121 -9.45 12.36 17.02
N ARG A 122 -8.90 12.37 15.79
CA ARG A 122 -9.30 13.33 14.75
C ARG A 122 -10.77 13.17 14.39
N ILE A 123 -11.20 11.94 14.11
CA ILE A 123 -12.59 11.59 13.81
C ILE A 123 -13.51 12.04 14.95
N ALA A 124 -13.16 11.76 16.21
CA ALA A 124 -13.97 12.18 17.35
C ALA A 124 -14.16 13.69 17.44
N ARG A 125 -13.12 14.49 17.12
CA ARG A 125 -13.22 15.96 17.08
C ARG A 125 -14.09 16.43 15.92
N GLU A 126 -13.91 15.85 14.74
CA GLU A 126 -14.72 16.20 13.57
C GLU A 126 -16.21 15.91 13.81
N LEU A 127 -16.52 14.76 14.43
CA LEU A 127 -17.87 14.44 14.90
C LEU A 127 -18.37 15.44 15.93
N HIS A 128 -17.55 15.80 16.92
CA HIS A 128 -17.93 16.77 17.94
C HIS A 128 -18.23 18.16 17.36
N ASP A 129 -17.42 18.63 16.42
CA ASP A 129 -17.60 19.94 15.77
C ASP A 129 -18.90 19.99 14.96
N VAL A 130 -19.20 18.94 14.19
CA VAL A 130 -20.46 18.82 13.45
C VAL A 130 -21.66 18.84 14.40
N VAL A 131 -21.63 18.03 15.46
CA VAL A 131 -22.71 17.97 16.45
C VAL A 131 -22.87 19.32 17.17
N ALA A 132 -21.79 19.92 17.65
CA ALA A 132 -21.80 21.19 18.37
C ALA A 132 -22.37 22.33 17.52
N HIS A 133 -22.02 22.37 16.24
CA HIS A 133 -22.56 23.35 15.29
C HIS A 133 -24.07 23.23 15.14
N HIS A 134 -24.56 22.02 14.84
CA HIS A 134 -25.98 21.75 14.64
C HIS A 134 -26.81 22.01 15.90
N VAL A 135 -26.33 21.58 17.06
CA VAL A 135 -26.99 21.84 18.35
C VAL A 135 -27.07 23.35 18.64
N SER A 136 -26.03 24.12 18.32
CA SER A 136 -26.02 25.57 18.51
C SER A 136 -27.06 26.26 17.62
N VAL A 137 -27.15 25.89 16.34
CA VAL A 137 -28.13 26.43 15.39
C VAL A 137 -29.57 26.09 15.83
N MET A 138 -29.81 24.83 16.23
CA MET A 138 -31.11 24.41 16.76
C MET A 138 -31.49 25.20 18.01
N GLY A 139 -30.54 25.43 18.93
CA GLY A 139 -30.76 26.21 20.15
C GLY A 139 -31.20 27.65 19.85
N VAL A 140 -30.54 28.31 18.89
CA VAL A 140 -30.90 29.68 18.45
C VAL A 140 -32.29 29.69 17.81
N GLN A 141 -32.58 28.75 16.91
CA GLN A 141 -33.88 28.68 16.22
C GLN A 141 -35.04 28.34 17.17
N ALA A 142 -34.83 27.42 18.11
CA ALA A 142 -35.80 27.11 19.16
C ALA A 142 -36.03 28.30 20.10
N GLY A 143 -34.96 29.05 20.42
CA GLY A 143 -35.06 30.31 21.18
C GLY A 143 -35.86 31.38 20.46
N ALA A 144 -35.65 31.53 19.14
CA ALA A 144 -36.42 32.45 18.30
C ALA A 144 -37.90 32.04 18.24
N ALA A 145 -38.19 30.76 17.99
CA ALA A 145 -39.56 30.22 17.95
C ALA A 145 -40.31 30.51 19.25
N ARG A 146 -39.68 30.24 20.41
CA ARG A 146 -40.27 30.53 21.73
C ARG A 146 -40.59 32.01 21.92
N LYS A 147 -39.81 32.92 21.34
CA LYS A 147 -40.00 34.37 21.51
C LYS A 147 -41.13 34.94 20.67
N VAL A 148 -41.46 34.30 19.54
CA VAL A 148 -42.50 34.77 18.62
C VAL A 148 -43.80 33.94 18.67
N MET A 149 -43.81 32.80 19.37
CA MET A 149 -44.91 31.83 19.40
C MET A 149 -46.32 32.43 19.60
N ASP A 150 -46.46 33.39 20.52
CA ASP A 150 -47.77 34.01 20.83
C ASP A 150 -48.12 35.18 19.89
N ARG A 151 -47.12 35.79 19.24
CA ARG A 151 -47.29 37.00 18.40
C ARG A 151 -47.36 36.70 16.92
N ASP A 152 -46.57 35.72 16.47
CA ASP A 152 -46.48 35.27 15.08
C ASP A 152 -46.31 33.74 15.06
N PRO A 153 -47.45 33.00 15.12
CA PRO A 153 -47.44 31.55 15.12
C PRO A 153 -46.83 30.95 13.85
N GLU A 154 -46.92 31.63 12.71
CA GLU A 154 -46.40 31.13 11.43
C GLU A 154 -44.86 31.25 11.37
N ALA A 155 -44.30 32.35 11.88
CA ALA A 155 -42.85 32.44 12.07
C ALA A 155 -42.33 31.40 13.08
N ALA A 156 -43.09 31.11 14.14
CA ALA A 156 -42.75 30.07 15.10
C ALA A 156 -42.75 28.66 14.47
N ARG A 157 -43.78 28.33 13.67
CA ARG A 157 -43.82 27.06 12.90
C ARG A 157 -42.62 26.93 11.98
N THR A 158 -42.30 27.99 11.23
CA THR A 158 -41.16 28.02 10.30
C THR A 158 -39.84 27.75 11.02
N ALA A 159 -39.61 28.39 12.18
CA ALA A 159 -38.41 28.17 12.98
C ALA A 159 -38.35 26.74 13.55
N LEU A 160 -39.46 26.16 14.00
CA LEU A 160 -39.53 24.77 14.46
C LEU A 160 -39.27 23.76 13.33
N SER A 161 -39.81 23.99 12.13
CA SER A 161 -39.50 23.16 10.95
C SER A 161 -38.03 23.26 10.55
N ALA A 162 -37.36 24.39 10.78
CA ALA A 162 -35.93 24.52 10.57
C ALA A 162 -35.11 23.69 11.59
N VAL A 163 -35.52 23.67 12.86
CA VAL A 163 -34.93 22.81 13.90
C VAL A 163 -35.06 21.33 13.50
N GLU A 164 -36.24 20.91 13.04
CA GLU A 164 -36.51 19.53 12.64
C GLU A 164 -35.65 19.10 11.44
N ARG A 165 -35.48 19.98 10.44
CA ARG A 165 -34.59 19.72 9.29
C ARG A 165 -33.12 19.60 9.72
N ASN A 166 -32.64 20.55 10.52
CA ASN A 166 -31.26 20.52 11.02
C ASN A 166 -31.00 19.26 11.85
N ALA A 167 -31.97 18.79 12.65
CA ALA A 167 -31.84 17.55 13.42
C ALA A 167 -31.68 16.32 12.54
N ARG A 168 -32.47 16.23 11.46
CA ARG A 168 -32.34 15.13 10.47
C ARG A 168 -31.01 15.19 9.73
N GLU A 169 -30.58 16.39 9.35
CA GLU A 169 -29.30 16.59 8.64
C GLU A 169 -28.10 16.21 9.51
N ALA A 170 -28.08 16.60 10.79
CA ALA A 170 -27.03 16.23 11.73
C ALA A 170 -26.92 14.70 11.91
N VAL A 171 -28.06 14.01 12.06
CA VAL A 171 -28.09 12.54 12.17
C VAL A 171 -27.64 11.87 10.87
N GLY A 172 -27.99 12.43 9.70
CA GLY A 172 -27.54 11.96 8.40
C GLY A 172 -26.02 12.06 8.25
N GLN A 173 -25.46 13.25 8.49
CA GLN A 173 -24.02 13.49 8.41
C GLN A 173 -23.22 12.59 9.38
N MET A 174 -23.75 12.35 10.59
CA MET A 174 -23.13 11.44 11.55
C MET A 174 -23.15 9.97 11.08
N ARG A 175 -24.24 9.53 10.45
CA ARG A 175 -24.33 8.17 9.86
C ARG A 175 -23.41 8.00 8.66
N ASP A 176 -23.27 9.02 7.83
CA ASP A 176 -22.37 8.97 6.68
C ASP A 176 -20.91 8.84 7.12
N LEU A 177 -20.48 9.64 8.11
CA LEU A 177 -19.13 9.55 8.69
C LEU A 177 -18.85 8.21 9.38
N LEU A 178 -19.84 7.61 10.04
CA LEU A 178 -19.70 6.28 10.65
C LEU A 178 -19.75 5.15 9.61
N GLY A 179 -20.54 5.32 8.55
CA GLY A 179 -20.67 4.35 7.46
C GLY A 179 -19.41 4.25 6.60
N THR A 180 -18.67 5.35 6.42
CA THR A 180 -17.37 5.32 5.75
C THR A 180 -16.32 4.57 6.56
N LEU A 181 -16.32 4.69 7.89
CA LEU A 181 -15.35 4.02 8.76
C LEU A 181 -15.61 2.50 8.88
N ARG A 182 -16.87 2.09 8.86
CA ARG A 182 -17.24 0.66 8.91
C ARG A 182 -17.01 -0.09 7.60
N SER A 183 -16.77 0.64 6.50
CA SER A 183 -16.45 0.03 5.20
C SER A 183 -14.95 -0.29 5.04
N GLU A 184 -14.11 0.12 5.99
CA GLU A 184 -12.65 -0.04 5.95
C GLU A 184 -12.09 -1.07 6.96
N GLU A 185 -12.91 -1.57 7.88
CA GLU A 185 -12.54 -2.67 8.79
C GLU A 185 -12.98 -4.02 8.17
N PRO A 186 -12.05 -4.91 7.77
CA PRO A 186 -12.39 -6.31 7.56
C PRO A 186 -12.81 -6.89 8.91
N ASP A 187 -13.91 -7.63 8.93
CA ASP A 187 -14.47 -8.30 10.10
C ASP A 187 -13.37 -8.92 10.99
N GLU A 188 -13.10 -8.30 12.14
CA GLU A 188 -12.49 -8.99 13.28
C GLU A 188 -13.54 -9.12 14.37
N GLU A 189 -13.78 -10.38 14.72
CA GLU A 189 -14.68 -10.85 15.75
C GLU A 189 -14.45 -10.10 17.07
N ASP A 190 -15.46 -9.37 17.52
CA ASP A 190 -15.70 -9.25 18.96
C ASP A 190 -17.19 -9.08 19.24
N GLY A 191 -17.73 -10.04 19.99
CA GLY A 191 -19.15 -10.20 20.25
C GLY A 191 -19.70 -9.10 21.13
N MET A 192 -20.46 -8.19 20.54
CA MET A 192 -21.55 -7.46 21.20
C MET A 192 -22.74 -7.38 20.25
N PRO A 193 -23.97 -7.75 20.69
CA PRO A 193 -25.12 -7.83 19.81
C PRO A 193 -25.58 -6.41 19.46
N SER A 194 -25.09 -5.89 18.33
CA SER A 194 -25.63 -4.70 17.72
C SER A 194 -26.55 -5.13 16.57
N ALA A 195 -27.80 -4.71 16.71
CA ALA A 195 -28.96 -4.97 15.87
C ALA A 195 -28.63 -5.29 14.40
N GLU A 196 -29.22 -6.39 13.95
CA GLU A 196 -29.41 -6.81 12.57
C GLU A 196 -29.63 -5.61 11.63
N VAL A 197 -28.55 -5.11 11.03
CA VAL A 197 -28.65 -4.45 9.74
C VAL A 197 -28.48 -5.57 8.73
N ASP A 198 -29.65 -6.05 8.30
CA ASP A 198 -29.93 -6.82 7.11
C ASP A 198 -28.71 -6.94 6.17
N ARG A 199 -28.18 -8.16 6.03
CA ARG A 199 -27.18 -8.50 5.00
C ARG A 199 -27.88 -8.49 3.63
N ALA A 200 -28.36 -7.33 3.21
CA ALA A 200 -28.78 -7.14 1.83
C ALA A 200 -27.57 -7.44 0.93
N PRO A 201 -27.77 -8.17 -0.19
CA PRO A 201 -26.69 -8.42 -1.14
C PRO A 201 -26.02 -7.10 -1.54
N GLN A 202 -24.69 -7.12 -1.70
CA GLN A 202 -23.96 -5.92 -2.10
C GLN A 202 -24.52 -5.40 -3.43
N PRO A 203 -24.81 -4.09 -3.55
CA PRO A 203 -25.45 -3.54 -4.74
C PRO A 203 -24.52 -3.66 -5.95
N SER A 204 -25.15 -3.94 -7.09
CA SER A 204 -24.54 -4.31 -8.37
C SER A 204 -24.92 -3.31 -9.47
N LEU A 205 -24.43 -3.51 -10.69
CA LEU A 205 -24.88 -2.72 -11.84
C LEU A 205 -26.36 -2.96 -12.18
N GLU A 206 -26.91 -4.12 -11.84
CA GLU A 206 -28.32 -4.48 -12.04
C GLU A 206 -29.27 -3.68 -11.14
N ASP A 207 -28.75 -3.11 -10.04
CA ASP A 207 -29.53 -2.29 -9.11
C ASP A 207 -29.65 -0.81 -9.52
N LEU A 208 -28.93 -0.39 -10.57
CA LEU A 208 -28.94 1.00 -11.03
C LEU A 208 -30.33 1.48 -11.50
N PRO A 209 -31.16 0.70 -12.22
CA PRO A 209 -32.52 1.08 -12.55
C PRO A 209 -33.40 1.33 -11.32
N ALA A 210 -33.23 0.52 -10.26
CA ALA A 210 -33.93 0.71 -9.00
C ALA A 210 -33.47 2.00 -8.29
N LEU A 211 -32.15 2.27 -8.29
CA LEU A 211 -31.59 3.53 -7.80
C LEU A 211 -32.14 4.73 -8.56
N ALA A 212 -32.21 4.69 -9.88
CA ALA A 212 -32.74 5.78 -10.69
C ALA A 212 -34.24 6.03 -10.45
N THR A 213 -35.00 4.95 -10.26
CA THR A 213 -36.42 5.05 -9.89
C THR A 213 -36.58 5.70 -8.52
N GLY A 214 -35.84 5.24 -7.51
CA GLY A 214 -35.91 5.78 -6.15
C GLY A 214 -35.34 7.21 -6.01
N ALA A 215 -34.37 7.57 -6.85
CA ALA A 215 -33.79 8.90 -6.88
C ALA A 215 -34.56 9.90 -7.75
N SER A 216 -35.51 9.44 -8.57
CA SER A 216 -36.37 10.34 -9.35
C SER A 216 -37.33 11.08 -8.42
N THR A 217 -37.52 12.38 -8.68
CA THR A 217 -38.42 13.27 -7.94
C THR A 217 -39.44 13.89 -8.89
N PRO A 218 -40.51 14.53 -8.40
CA PRO A 218 -41.47 15.22 -9.26
C PRO A 218 -40.86 16.29 -10.16
N THR A 219 -39.68 16.81 -9.80
CA THR A 219 -39.01 17.92 -10.49
C THR A 219 -37.75 17.51 -11.25
N CYS A 220 -37.21 16.31 -10.99
CA CYS A 220 -36.01 15.79 -11.65
C CYS A 220 -36.13 14.28 -11.91
N ARG A 221 -36.11 13.88 -13.18
CA ARG A 221 -36.17 12.48 -13.62
C ARG A 221 -34.76 11.93 -13.82
N VAL A 222 -34.49 10.74 -13.27
CA VAL A 222 -33.23 10.01 -13.46
C VAL A 222 -33.49 8.80 -14.35
N GLU A 223 -32.71 8.65 -15.41
CA GLU A 223 -32.83 7.55 -16.38
C GLU A 223 -31.50 6.80 -16.49
N VAL A 224 -31.55 5.47 -16.56
CA VAL A 224 -30.38 4.60 -16.71
C VAL A 224 -30.46 3.89 -18.05
N THR A 225 -29.35 3.86 -18.76
CA THR A 225 -29.17 3.08 -19.99
C THR A 225 -27.91 2.23 -19.85
N VAL A 226 -28.04 0.92 -20.02
CA VAL A 226 -26.92 -0.01 -20.01
C VAL A 226 -26.68 -0.47 -21.44
N VAL A 227 -25.44 -0.34 -21.91
CA VAL A 227 -24.97 -0.73 -23.24
C VAL A 227 -23.89 -1.78 -23.05
N GLU A 228 -24.14 -2.99 -23.53
CA GLU A 228 -23.24 -4.13 -23.35
C GLU A 228 -22.70 -4.59 -24.72
N SER A 229 -21.41 -4.92 -24.79
CA SER A 229 -20.78 -5.55 -25.97
C SER A 229 -21.35 -6.93 -26.27
N SER A 230 -21.76 -7.66 -25.23
CA SER A 230 -22.45 -8.95 -25.35
C SER A 230 -23.50 -9.08 -24.23
N PRO A 231 -24.57 -9.89 -24.42
CA PRO A 231 -25.59 -10.06 -23.40
C PRO A 231 -25.04 -10.52 -22.04
N GLY A 232 -25.38 -9.78 -20.99
CA GLY A 232 -24.98 -10.09 -19.61
C GLY A 232 -23.52 -9.78 -19.30
N ALA A 233 -22.84 -8.98 -20.13
CA ALA A 233 -21.47 -8.52 -19.84
C ALA A 233 -21.39 -7.73 -18.53
N ALA A 234 -22.43 -6.95 -18.18
CA ALA A 234 -22.47 -6.20 -16.93
C ALA A 234 -22.46 -7.11 -15.69
N ALA A 235 -23.13 -8.26 -15.75
CA ALA A 235 -23.17 -9.22 -14.66
C ALA A 235 -21.81 -9.91 -14.42
N ARG A 236 -20.95 -9.97 -15.46
CA ARG A 236 -19.61 -10.59 -15.40
C ARG A 236 -18.52 -9.63 -14.92
N VAL A 237 -18.82 -8.33 -14.80
CA VAL A 237 -17.89 -7.34 -14.22
C VAL A 237 -17.50 -7.74 -12.80
N ALA A 238 -16.25 -7.55 -12.39
CA ALA A 238 -15.80 -7.90 -11.04
C ALA A 238 -16.66 -7.20 -9.95
N PRO A 239 -17.11 -7.91 -8.89
CA PRO A 239 -17.98 -7.32 -7.86
C PRO A 239 -17.48 -6.00 -7.25
N PRO A 240 -16.18 -5.81 -6.96
CA PRO A 240 -15.68 -4.53 -6.45
C PRO A 240 -15.89 -3.37 -7.43
N VAL A 241 -15.78 -3.63 -8.74
CA VAL A 241 -16.00 -2.64 -9.80
C VAL A 241 -17.49 -2.30 -9.90
N GLN A 242 -18.37 -3.30 -9.81
CA GLN A 242 -19.82 -3.07 -9.80
C GLN A 242 -20.25 -2.19 -8.61
N LEU A 243 -19.77 -2.50 -7.40
CA LEU A 243 -20.05 -1.72 -6.20
C LEU A 243 -19.52 -0.28 -6.31
N SER A 244 -18.29 -0.11 -6.79
CA SER A 244 -17.68 1.22 -6.95
C SER A 244 -18.45 2.06 -7.96
N ALA A 245 -18.81 1.49 -9.11
CA ALA A 245 -19.65 2.12 -10.11
C ALA A 245 -21.03 2.53 -9.53
N TYR A 246 -21.70 1.62 -8.81
CA TYR A 246 -22.97 1.91 -8.14
C TYR A 246 -22.87 3.11 -7.19
N ARG A 247 -21.84 3.12 -6.32
CA ARG A 247 -21.63 4.21 -5.35
C ARG A 247 -21.28 5.53 -6.01
N ILE A 248 -20.54 5.51 -7.12
CA ILE A 248 -20.23 6.72 -7.90
C ILE A 248 -21.50 7.27 -8.55
N VAL A 249 -22.36 6.42 -9.12
CA VAL A 249 -23.66 6.87 -9.66
C VAL A 249 -24.53 7.46 -8.55
N GLN A 250 -24.61 6.79 -7.40
CA GLN A 250 -25.37 7.26 -6.24
C GLN A 250 -24.95 8.67 -5.82
N GLU A 251 -23.65 8.88 -5.64
CA GLU A 251 -23.10 10.16 -5.22
C GLU A 251 -23.25 11.22 -6.33
N ALA A 252 -23.08 10.86 -7.60
CA ALA A 252 -23.30 11.76 -8.73
C ALA A 252 -24.76 12.24 -8.81
N VAL A 253 -25.73 11.33 -8.68
CA VAL A 253 -27.16 11.67 -8.68
C VAL A 253 -27.53 12.53 -7.46
N ALA A 254 -26.99 12.20 -6.28
CA ALA A 254 -27.17 13.04 -5.10
C ALA A 254 -26.61 14.45 -5.30
N ASN A 255 -25.46 14.58 -5.97
CA ASN A 255 -24.87 15.87 -6.32
C ASN A 255 -25.73 16.66 -7.32
N VAL A 256 -26.39 16.00 -8.27
CA VAL A 256 -27.38 16.66 -9.14
C VAL A 256 -28.50 17.30 -8.31
N HIS A 257 -29.07 16.57 -7.34
CA HIS A 257 -30.16 17.09 -6.51
C HIS A 257 -29.74 18.23 -5.58
N ARG A 258 -28.51 18.17 -5.06
CA ARG A 258 -27.97 19.20 -4.16
C ARG A 258 -27.54 20.46 -4.90
N HIS A 259 -26.88 20.30 -6.05
CA HIS A 259 -26.09 21.37 -6.67
C HIS A 259 -26.57 21.81 -8.06
N SER A 260 -27.50 21.09 -8.69
CA SER A 260 -28.00 21.42 -10.04
C SER A 260 -29.48 21.78 -10.04
N THR A 261 -29.89 22.67 -10.96
CA THR A 261 -31.29 22.94 -11.29
C THR A 261 -31.87 21.97 -12.31
N ALA A 262 -31.20 20.84 -12.55
CA ALA A 262 -31.57 19.86 -13.56
C ALA A 262 -32.99 19.34 -13.39
N ARG A 263 -33.63 19.08 -14.52
CA ARG A 263 -34.91 18.36 -14.62
C ARG A 263 -34.71 16.93 -15.11
N ARG A 264 -33.55 16.65 -15.71
CA ARG A 264 -33.18 15.32 -16.16
C ARG A 264 -31.73 15.02 -15.81
N ALA A 265 -31.51 13.82 -15.28
CA ALA A 265 -30.20 13.21 -15.15
C ALA A 265 -30.19 11.89 -15.93
N GLN A 266 -29.17 11.69 -16.76
CA GLN A 266 -28.98 10.50 -17.54
C GLN A 266 -27.72 9.77 -17.06
N VAL A 267 -27.88 8.49 -16.77
CA VAL A 267 -26.80 7.57 -16.41
C VAL A 267 -26.63 6.60 -17.56
N VAL A 268 -25.46 6.57 -18.18
CA VAL A 268 -25.12 5.61 -19.23
C VAL A 268 -23.99 4.72 -18.74
N VAL A 269 -24.24 3.42 -18.71
CA VAL A 269 -23.24 2.39 -18.39
C VAL A 269 -22.87 1.69 -19.68
N ARG A 270 -21.58 1.66 -20.02
CA ARG A 270 -21.04 0.97 -21.19
C ARG A 270 -20.07 -0.11 -20.73
N VAL A 271 -20.33 -1.35 -21.10
CA VAL A 271 -19.46 -2.50 -20.84
C VAL A 271 -18.87 -2.95 -22.16
N ASP A 272 -17.55 -2.82 -22.28
CA ASP A 272 -16.79 -3.22 -23.46
C ASP A 272 -15.80 -4.32 -23.08
N GLU A 273 -16.13 -5.56 -23.44
CA GLU A 273 -15.26 -6.72 -23.19
C GLU A 273 -14.05 -6.79 -24.14
N GLU A 274 -14.09 -6.14 -25.31
CA GLU A 274 -12.95 -6.11 -26.25
C GLU A 274 -11.88 -5.15 -25.75
N ASP A 275 -12.29 -3.96 -25.31
CA ASP A 275 -11.42 -2.94 -24.70
C ASP A 275 -11.11 -3.24 -23.21
N GLY A 276 -11.73 -4.27 -22.62
CA GLY A 276 -11.53 -4.67 -21.23
C GLY A 276 -11.95 -3.62 -20.21
N ARG A 277 -12.95 -2.79 -20.53
CA ARG A 277 -13.33 -1.63 -19.71
C ARG A 277 -14.83 -1.49 -19.44
N LEU A 278 -15.16 -1.06 -18.23
CA LEU A 278 -16.45 -0.49 -17.85
C LEU A 278 -16.34 1.03 -17.89
N GLU A 279 -17.30 1.71 -18.49
CA GLU A 279 -17.45 3.16 -18.42
C GLU A 279 -18.83 3.52 -17.87
N VAL A 280 -18.89 4.50 -16.97
CA VAL A 280 -20.14 5.08 -16.48
C VAL A 280 -20.11 6.58 -16.67
N GLU A 281 -21.16 7.12 -17.27
CA GLU A 281 -21.34 8.53 -17.55
C GLU A 281 -22.64 9.02 -16.93
N VAL A 282 -22.55 9.99 -16.03
CA VAL A 282 -23.69 10.68 -15.41
C VAL A 282 -23.70 12.11 -15.91
N VAL A 283 -24.80 12.49 -16.56
CA VAL A 283 -24.99 13.80 -17.19
C VAL A 283 -26.29 14.41 -16.73
N ASP A 284 -26.28 15.67 -16.32
CA ASP A 284 -27.50 16.44 -16.08
C ASP A 284 -27.69 17.57 -17.11
N ASP A 285 -28.89 18.16 -17.13
CA ASP A 285 -29.29 19.24 -18.02
C ASP A 285 -29.42 20.61 -17.33
N GLY A 286 -29.00 20.71 -16.07
CA GLY A 286 -29.22 21.89 -15.24
C GLY A 286 -28.10 22.92 -15.26
N SER A 287 -28.29 23.96 -14.45
CA SER A 287 -27.26 24.95 -14.13
C SER A 287 -26.85 24.80 -12.67
N ALA A 288 -25.62 25.20 -12.34
CA ALA A 288 -25.15 25.20 -10.96
C ALA A 288 -26.03 26.13 -10.10
N ARG A 289 -26.46 25.64 -8.93
CA ARG A 289 -27.21 26.45 -7.98
C ARG A 289 -26.26 27.46 -7.30
N PRO A 290 -26.64 28.75 -7.20
CA PRO A 290 -25.83 29.74 -6.50
C PRO A 290 -25.64 29.38 -5.02
N GLY A 291 -24.42 29.52 -4.49
CA GLY A 291 -24.13 29.32 -3.06
C GLY A 291 -24.07 27.85 -2.62
N THR A 292 -24.17 26.88 -3.52
CA THR A 292 -24.07 25.45 -3.20
C THR A 292 -22.71 24.86 -3.55
N SER A 293 -21.64 25.66 -3.58
CA SER A 293 -20.27 25.15 -3.78
C SER A 293 -19.93 24.21 -2.62
N GLY A 294 -20.01 22.89 -2.86
CA GLY A 294 -19.71 21.88 -1.86
C GLY A 294 -18.23 21.90 -1.46
N THR A 295 -17.89 21.15 -0.42
CA THR A 295 -16.51 20.98 0.11
C THR A 295 -15.54 20.30 -0.86
N GLY A 296 -16.01 19.82 -2.01
CA GLY A 296 -15.22 19.05 -2.98
C GLY A 296 -14.90 17.62 -2.55
N LEU A 297 -15.30 17.22 -1.33
CA LEU A 297 -15.04 15.89 -0.76
C LEU A 297 -15.71 14.77 -1.58
N GLY A 298 -16.93 14.98 -2.07
CA GLY A 298 -17.63 13.99 -2.91
C GLY A 298 -16.87 13.65 -4.20
N LEU A 299 -16.38 14.67 -4.91
CA LEU A 299 -15.56 14.49 -6.13
C LEU A 299 -14.21 13.82 -5.83
N ARG A 300 -13.61 14.15 -4.69
CA ARG A 300 -12.36 13.52 -4.24
C ARG A 300 -12.56 12.04 -3.92
N GLY A 301 -13.60 11.69 -3.16
CA GLY A 301 -13.92 10.30 -2.83
C GLY A 301 -14.25 9.47 -4.07
N MET A 302 -14.92 10.05 -5.08
CA MET A 302 -15.14 9.38 -6.36
C MET A 302 -13.82 9.07 -7.09
N ARG A 303 -12.86 10.01 -7.12
CA ARG A 303 -11.53 9.78 -7.72
C ARG A 303 -10.75 8.70 -6.98
N GLU A 304 -10.69 8.76 -5.65
CA GLU A 304 -9.95 7.79 -4.84
C GLU A 304 -10.50 6.37 -5.04
N ARG A 305 -11.83 6.20 -5.03
CA ARG A 305 -12.48 4.90 -5.30
C ARG A 305 -12.19 4.36 -6.71
N ALA A 306 -12.17 5.22 -7.72
CA ALA A 306 -11.86 4.80 -9.09
C ALA A 306 -10.39 4.38 -9.22
N GLN A 307 -9.47 5.19 -8.70
CA GLN A 307 -8.03 4.93 -8.75
C GLN A 307 -7.64 3.65 -8.02
N HIS A 308 -8.31 3.34 -6.89
CA HIS A 308 -8.07 2.10 -6.15
C HIS A 308 -8.29 0.83 -6.98
N LEU A 309 -9.17 0.89 -7.98
CA LEU A 309 -9.50 -0.21 -8.88
C LEU A 309 -8.83 -0.09 -10.26
N GLY A 310 -7.81 0.78 -10.39
CA GLY A 310 -7.09 1.02 -11.65
C GLY A 310 -7.87 1.85 -12.67
N GLY A 311 -8.95 2.51 -12.24
CA GLY A 311 -9.80 3.39 -13.04
C GLY A 311 -9.47 4.87 -12.91
N GLY A 312 -10.30 5.72 -13.53
CA GLY A 312 -10.18 7.18 -13.47
C GLY A 312 -11.53 7.88 -13.53
N VAL A 313 -11.54 9.16 -13.12
CA VAL A 313 -12.75 10.00 -13.11
C VAL A 313 -12.46 11.37 -13.71
N GLU A 314 -13.34 11.78 -14.63
CA GLU A 314 -13.46 13.15 -15.13
C GLU A 314 -14.77 13.74 -14.64
N ALA A 315 -14.71 14.91 -13.98
CA ALA A 315 -15.89 15.65 -13.58
C ALA A 315 -15.76 17.12 -14.00
N GLY A 316 -16.76 17.65 -14.70
CA GLY A 316 -16.73 19.03 -15.17
C GLY A 316 -18.01 19.48 -15.86
N PRO A 317 -18.13 20.79 -16.15
CA PRO A 317 -19.24 21.32 -16.94
C PRO A 317 -19.20 20.75 -18.37
N ARG A 318 -20.36 20.58 -18.98
CA ARG A 318 -20.46 20.13 -20.37
C ARG A 318 -19.98 21.24 -21.31
N GLN A 319 -19.19 20.87 -22.31
CA GLN A 319 -18.73 21.82 -23.33
C GLN A 319 -19.88 22.13 -24.30
N GLY A 320 -20.18 23.40 -24.49
CA GLY A 320 -21.19 23.86 -25.46
C GLY A 320 -22.65 23.56 -25.11
N LEU A 321 -22.93 22.94 -23.95
CA LEU A 321 -24.27 22.59 -23.49
C LEU A 321 -24.39 22.88 -21.97
N PRO A 322 -25.60 23.19 -21.47
CA PRO A 322 -25.84 23.27 -20.03
C PRO A 322 -25.68 21.88 -19.38
N GLY A 323 -25.33 21.88 -18.10
CA GLY A 323 -25.20 20.67 -17.29
C GLY A 323 -23.78 20.32 -16.87
N TRP A 324 -23.69 19.34 -15.99
CA TRP A 324 -22.45 18.74 -15.50
C TRP A 324 -22.31 17.32 -16.03
N ARG A 325 -21.06 16.86 -16.20
CA ARG A 325 -20.72 15.50 -16.59
C ARG A 325 -19.77 14.91 -15.56
N VAL A 326 -20.10 13.71 -15.09
CA VAL A 326 -19.19 12.82 -14.38
C VAL A 326 -19.00 11.57 -15.23
N ARG A 327 -17.79 11.35 -15.71
CA ARG A 327 -17.39 10.14 -16.45
C ARG A 327 -16.37 9.38 -15.61
N VAL A 328 -16.63 8.10 -15.38
CA VAL A 328 -15.71 7.18 -14.72
C VAL A 328 -15.46 5.98 -15.62
N TRP A 329 -14.25 5.44 -15.57
CA TRP A 329 -13.92 4.18 -16.24
C TRP A 329 -13.13 3.26 -15.31
N PHE A 330 -13.28 1.95 -15.51
CA PHE A 330 -12.64 0.88 -14.77
C PHE A 330 -12.18 -0.25 -15.71
N PRO A 331 -11.05 -0.91 -15.44
CA PRO A 331 -10.78 -2.25 -15.99
C PRO A 331 -11.82 -3.25 -15.48
N LEU A 332 -12.32 -4.16 -16.33
CA LEU A 332 -13.38 -5.11 -15.95
C LEU A 332 -12.99 -6.02 -14.76
N GLU A 333 -11.71 -6.36 -14.64
CA GLU A 333 -11.17 -7.24 -13.58
C GLU A 333 -10.79 -6.50 -12.28
N GLY A 334 -10.81 -5.16 -12.26
CA GLY A 334 -10.55 -4.36 -11.06
C GLY A 334 -9.10 -4.32 -10.56
N ARG A 335 -8.13 -4.79 -11.36
CA ARG A 335 -6.69 -4.57 -11.13
C ARG A 335 -6.01 -4.21 -12.45
N SER A 336 -5.30 -3.08 -12.47
CA SER A 336 -4.37 -2.76 -13.54
C SER A 336 -3.30 -3.85 -13.59
N GLN A 337 -3.17 -4.53 -14.74
CA GLN A 337 -1.94 -5.23 -15.05
C GLN A 337 -0.83 -4.17 -15.10
N ALA A 338 -0.03 -4.09 -14.04
CA ALA A 338 1.23 -3.40 -14.08
C ALA A 338 2.15 -4.19 -15.03
N GLY A 339 2.28 -3.73 -16.27
CA GLY A 339 3.27 -4.22 -17.23
C GLY A 339 2.72 -4.41 -18.63
N ASP A 340 2.45 -3.32 -19.34
CA ASP A 340 2.70 -3.32 -20.79
C ASP A 340 3.42 -2.02 -21.14
N GLU A 341 4.71 -2.18 -21.41
CA GLU A 341 5.63 -1.15 -21.87
C GLU A 341 5.18 -0.71 -23.28
N PRO A 342 5.09 0.59 -23.60
CA PRO A 342 4.72 0.99 -24.95
C PRO A 342 5.79 0.52 -25.94
N PRO A 343 5.43 0.09 -27.16
CA PRO A 343 6.42 -0.31 -28.15
C PRO A 343 7.28 0.91 -28.50
N VAL A 344 8.57 0.83 -28.17
CA VAL A 344 9.60 1.78 -28.63
C VAL A 344 9.74 1.59 -30.14
N GLY A 345 8.96 2.36 -30.90
CA GLY A 345 9.02 2.43 -32.34
C GLY A 345 9.65 3.74 -32.82
N ALA A 346 10.62 3.59 -33.74
CA ALA A 346 11.15 4.57 -34.68
C ALA A 346 12.40 5.38 -34.26
N THR A 347 13.54 4.68 -34.27
CA THR A 347 14.84 5.24 -34.62
C THR A 347 14.80 5.93 -35.98
N MET A 348 15.12 7.23 -35.96
CA MET A 348 15.80 8.08 -36.95
C MET A 348 15.63 7.80 -38.45
N ALA A 349 15.05 8.81 -39.10
CA ALA A 349 15.35 9.18 -40.47
C ALA A 349 16.84 9.51 -40.66
N ARG A 350 17.46 8.90 -41.68
CA ARG A 350 18.43 9.52 -42.58
C ARG A 350 18.22 8.98 -43.98
#